data_AF-A0A3D4QF35-F1
#
_entry.id   AF-A0A3D4QF35-F1
#
_cell.length_a   1.000
_cell.length_b   1.000
_cell.length_c   1.000
_cell.angle_alpha   90.00
_cell.angle_beta   90.00
_cell.angle_gamma   90.00
#
_symmetry.space_group_name_H-M   'P 1'
#
loop_
_entity.id
_entity.type
_entity.pdbx_description
1 polymer ?
#
loop_
_entity_poly.entity_id
_entity_poly.type
_entity_poly.pdbx_seq_one_letter_code
_entity_poly.pdbx_strand_id
1 'polypeptide(L)' 'ERTRAGLAAARARGRKGGRPAKLDEKQVREVRRLYDSKSVTVDQIAAMMHVGRSTIYRCLNADSTKMN' A
#
# COMPACT_ATOMS: atom_id res chain seq x y z
N GLU A 1 -27.39 19.55 -0.89
CA GLU A 1 -26.25 18.66 -0.61
C GLU A 1 -26.40 17.35 -1.43
N ARG A 2 -25.69 17.20 -2.57
CA ARG A 2 -25.82 16.01 -3.46
C ARG A 2 -24.53 15.18 -3.54
N THR A 3 -23.38 15.82 -3.32
CA THR A 3 -22.05 15.22 -3.48
C THR A 3 -21.72 14.17 -2.42
N ARG A 4 -22.08 14.41 -1.15
CA ARG A 4 -21.82 13.47 -0.04
C ARG A 4 -22.68 12.20 -0.17
N ALA A 5 -23.96 12.36 -0.50
CA ALA A 5 -24.87 11.24 -0.74
C ALA A 5 -24.42 10.38 -1.94
N GLY A 6 -23.96 11.01 -3.04
CA GLY A 6 -23.41 10.29 -4.19
C GLY A 6 -22.13 9.51 -3.87
N LEU A 7 -21.23 10.09 -3.08
CA LEU A 7 -20.02 9.42 -2.59
C LEU A 7 -20.35 8.25 -1.66
N ALA A 8 -21.32 8.41 -0.77
CA ALA A 8 -21.78 7.34 0.11
C ALA A 8 -22.39 6.18 -0.68
N ALA A 9 -23.27 6.47 -1.64
CA ALA A 9 -23.85 5.46 -2.53
C ALA A 9 -22.79 4.74 -3.38
N ALA A 10 -21.74 5.44 -3.83
CA ALA A 10 -20.62 4.82 -4.55
C ALA A 10 -19.80 3.88 -3.65
N ARG A 11 -19.52 4.28 -2.41
CA ARG A 11 -18.85 3.42 -1.41
C ARG A 11 -19.68 2.20 -1.05
N ALA A 12 -20.99 2.35 -0.85
CA ALA A 12 -21.91 1.25 -0.56
C ALA A 12 -21.95 0.21 -1.71
N ARG A 13 -21.77 0.66 -2.96
CA ARG A 13 -21.59 -0.21 -4.14
C ARG A 13 -20.18 -0.80 -4.28
N GLY A 14 -19.33 -0.70 -3.26
CA GLY A 14 -17.99 -1.27 -3.24
C GLY A 14 -16.90 -0.45 -3.92
N ARG A 15 -17.18 0.78 -4.40
CA ARG A 15 -16.11 1.63 -4.93
C ARG A 15 -15.22 2.13 -3.79
N LYS A 16 -13.99 1.62 -3.74
CA LYS A 16 -12.89 2.22 -2.97
C LYS A 16 -12.42 3.48 -3.68
N GLY A 17 -12.95 4.63 -3.29
CA GLY A 17 -12.44 5.93 -3.74
C GLY A 17 -11.07 6.25 -3.15
N GLY A 18 -10.27 7.05 -3.86
CA GLY A 18 -8.93 7.48 -3.44
C GLY A 18 -7.84 7.20 -4.47
N ARG A 19 -6.61 7.62 -4.19
CA ARG A 19 -5.45 7.32 -5.04
C ARG A 19 -5.06 5.85 -4.85
N PRO A 20 -4.95 5.04 -5.93
CA PRO A 20 -4.52 3.65 -5.81
C PRO A 20 -3.12 3.57 -5.19
N ALA A 21 -2.85 2.45 -4.50
CA ALA A 21 -1.52 2.18 -3.99
C ALA A 21 -0.52 2.10 -5.16
N LYS A 22 0.68 2.67 -4.97
CA LYS A 22 1.75 2.60 -5.97
C LYS A 22 2.34 1.19 -6.15
N LEU A 23 2.17 0.32 -5.16
CA LEU A 23 2.68 -1.04 -5.17
C LEU A 23 1.51 -2.01 -5.25
N ASP A 24 1.63 -2.99 -6.15
CA ASP A 24 0.73 -4.13 -6.24
C ASP A 24 0.96 -5.12 -5.08
N GLU A 25 -0.03 -5.97 -4.77
CA GLU A 25 0.07 -6.97 -3.70
C GLU A 25 1.25 -7.95 -3.88
N LYS A 26 1.66 -8.22 -5.13
CA LYS A 26 2.88 -8.99 -5.41
C LYS A 26 4.14 -8.24 -5.01
N GLN A 27 4.22 -6.96 -5.35
CA GLN A 27 5.37 -6.12 -5.01
C GLN A 27 5.46 -5.91 -3.50
N VAL A 28 4.32 -5.76 -2.82
CA VAL A 28 4.24 -5.70 -1.35
C VAL A 28 4.86 -6.94 -0.70
N ARG A 29 4.53 -8.13 -1.22
CA ARG A 29 5.12 -9.40 -0.74
C ARG A 29 6.62 -9.48 -0.99
N GLU A 30 7.08 -9.06 -2.16
CA GLU A 30 8.51 -9.04 -2.48
C GLU A 30 9.28 -8.06 -1.57
N VAL A 31 8.76 -6.85 -1.37
CA VAL A 31 9.33 -5.86 -0.45
C VAL A 31 9.50 -6.45 0.95
N ARG A 32 8.52 -7.23 1.45
CA ARG A 32 8.62 -7.89 2.75
C ARG A 32 9.68 -8.98 2.76
N ARG A 33 9.73 -9.83 1.73
CA ARG A 33 10.73 -10.89 1.62
C ARG A 33 12.15 -10.31 1.62
N LEU A 34 12.37 -9.25 0.86
CA LEU A 34 13.67 -8.55 0.81
C LEU A 34 14.02 -7.89 2.15
N TYR A 35 13.03 -7.28 2.81
CA TYR A 35 13.22 -6.67 4.14
C TYR A 35 13.53 -7.71 5.22
N ASP A 36 12.81 -8.83 5.24
CA ASP A 36 12.97 -9.94 6.20
C ASP A 36 14.30 -10.67 6.02
N SER A 37 14.75 -10.84 4.78
CA SER A 37 16.07 -11.38 4.44
C SER A 37 17.24 -10.57 5.05
N LYS A 38 17.00 -9.30 5.45
CA LYS A 38 17.99 -8.34 5.98
C LYS A 38 19.25 -8.14 5.12
N SER A 39 19.28 -8.72 3.92
CA SER A 39 20.40 -8.67 2.99
C SER A 39 20.42 -7.39 2.16
N VAL A 40 19.29 -6.67 2.12
CA VAL A 40 19.11 -5.45 1.34
C VAL A 40 18.53 -4.34 2.21
N THR A 41 19.07 -3.13 2.05
CA THR A 41 18.60 -1.97 2.80
C THR A 41 17.27 -1.46 2.25
N VAL A 42 16.51 -0.77 3.08
CA VAL A 42 15.25 -0.12 2.68
C VAL A 42 15.45 0.84 1.50
N ASP A 43 16.62 1.47 1.41
CA ASP A 43 16.95 2.38 0.31
C ASP A 43 17.12 1.64 -1.02
N GLN A 44 17.83 0.50 -1.01
CA GLN A 44 17.95 -0.34 -2.20
C GLN A 44 16.60 -0.93 -2.63
N ILE A 45 15.76 -1.36 -1.69
CA ILE A 45 14.42 -1.85 -1.98
C ILE A 45 13.55 -0.74 -2.58
N ALA A 46 13.65 0.48 -2.05
CA ALA A 46 12.95 1.65 -2.58
C ALA A 46 13.38 1.97 -4.02
N ALA A 47 14.69 1.91 -4.30
CA ALA A 47 15.24 2.09 -5.64
C ALA A 47 14.77 0.99 -6.61
N MET A 48 14.85 -0.28 -6.23
CA MET A 48 14.39 -1.43 -7.03
C MET A 48 12.90 -1.34 -7.38
N MET A 49 12.09 -0.81 -6.47
CA MET A 49 10.65 -0.69 -6.64
C MET A 49 10.21 0.68 -7.21
N HIS A 50 11.15 1.57 -7.51
CA HIS A 50 10.90 2.95 -7.97
C HIS A 50 9.90 3.73 -7.08
N VAL A 51 10.01 3.56 -5.77
CA VAL A 51 9.18 4.27 -4.78
C VAL A 51 10.04 4.93 -3.71
N GLY A 52 9.47 5.88 -2.96
CA GLY A 52 10.15 6.45 -1.81
C GLY A 52 10.14 5.51 -0.60
N ARG A 53 11.12 5.67 0.30
CA ARG A 53 11.23 4.94 1.59
C ARG A 53 9.92 4.95 2.39
N SER A 54 9.20 6.06 2.39
CA SER A 54 7.90 6.20 3.07
C SER A 54 6.84 5.25 2.53
N THR A 55 6.91 4.87 1.25
CA THR A 55 6.00 3.88 0.66
C THR A 55 6.36 2.46 1.09
N ILE A 56 7.66 2.16 1.23
CA ILE A 56 8.13 0.88 1.79
C ILE A 56 7.65 0.73 3.23
N TYR A 57 7.89 1.72 4.10
CA TYR A 57 7.42 1.66 5.49
C TYR A 57 5.89 1.58 5.61
N ARG A 58 5.14 2.31 4.77
CA ARG A 58 3.67 2.21 4.74
C ARG A 58 3.20 0.81 4.34
N CYS A 59 3.90 0.17 3.39
CA CYS A 59 3.64 -1.19 2.95
C CYS A 59 3.90 -2.22 4.06
N LEU A 60 5.01 -2.06 4.81
CA LEU A 60 5.35 -2.90 5.95
C LEU A 60 4.34 -2.75 7.09
N ASN A 61 3.88 -1.52 7.38
CA ASN A 61 2.88 -1.24 8.42
C ASN A 61 1.42 -1.54 8.03
N ALA A 62 1.10 -1.71 6.75
CA ALA A 62 -0.29 -1.93 6.31
C ALA A 62 -0.81 -3.35 6.63
N ASP A 63 0.07 -4.32 6.91
CA ASP A 63 -0.35 -5.69 7.23
C ASP A 63 -0.81 -5.86 8.67
N SER A 64 -0.26 -5.08 9.61
CA SER A 64 -0.68 -5.16 11.01
C SER A 64 -2.14 -4.74 11.22
N THR A 65 -2.75 -4.04 10.26
CA THR A 65 -4.18 -3.68 10.29
C THR A 65 -5.11 -4.73 9.65
N LYS A 66 -4.59 -5.76 8.98
CA LYS A 66 -5.42 -6.79 8.32
C LYS A 66 -5.52 -8.13 9.09
N MET A 67 -4.97 -8.23 10.30
CA MET A 67 -4.95 -9.43 11.14
C MET A 67 -5.84 -9.33 12.40
N ASN A 68 -6.77 -8.38 12.45
CA ASN A 68 -7.76 -8.23 13.53
C ASN A 68 -9.18 -8.12 12.94
#